data_AF-A0A8N4KZA6-F1
#
_entry.id   AF-A0A8N4KZA6-F1
#
_cell.length_a   1.000
_cell.length_b   1.000
_cell.length_c   1.000
_cell.angle_alpha   90.00
_cell.angle_beta   90.00
_cell.angle_gamma   90.00
#
_symmetry.space_group_name_H-M   'P 1'
#
loop_
_entity.id
_entity.type
_entity.pdbx_description
1 polymer ?
#
loop_
_entity_poly.entity_id
_entity_poly.type
_entity_poly.pdbx_seq_one_letter_code
_entity_poly.pdbx_strand_id
1 'polypeptide(L)'
;MMLSSETSTPSIAKQKTQQSNNTANLSPKKNIKSLHELFLEILDAVLSCVIVAPCVIAYWRGTWELMGVLLFPRSMPLSALMSFLIGLSGHFIFTITQSCFRRYINPDKRRLTYYVISRIYTALFGIVCVNMWRGSWILCDWLTSADSLIIIAAVTLVSLMFLIATRTVRNLSAAPYAVTMDHKSDYFDVDTMFKIP
;
A
#
# COMPACT_ATOMS: atom_id res chain seq x y z
N MET A 1 19.41 -58.58 38.99
CA MET A 1 20.19 -59.14 37.87
C MET A 1 20.26 -58.08 36.79
N MET A 2 21.45 -57.50 36.59
CA MET A 2 21.75 -56.61 35.46
C MET A 2 21.53 -57.37 34.13
N LEU A 3 21.07 -56.68 33.08
CA LEU A 3 21.85 -56.48 31.85
C LEU A 3 21.16 -55.50 30.90
N SER A 4 21.99 -54.58 30.41
CA SER A 4 21.75 -53.52 29.44
C SER A 4 21.44 -54.07 28.05
N SER A 5 20.57 -53.40 27.29
CA SER A 5 20.58 -53.49 25.82
C SER A 5 20.36 -52.11 25.19
N GLU A 6 21.34 -51.74 24.36
CA GLU A 6 21.57 -50.43 23.77
C GLU A 6 20.52 -50.07 22.71
N THR A 7 19.91 -48.90 22.84
CA THR A 7 19.18 -48.26 21.74
C THR A 7 20.17 -47.59 20.79
N SER A 8 20.39 -48.21 19.64
CA SER A 8 21.25 -47.70 18.57
C SER A 8 20.61 -46.51 17.86
N THR A 9 21.23 -45.33 18.01
CA THR A 9 20.93 -44.13 17.22
C THR A 9 21.27 -44.37 15.74
N PRO A 10 20.38 -44.03 14.78
CA PRO A 10 20.68 -44.17 13.36
C PRO A 10 21.76 -43.16 12.93
N SER A 11 22.72 -43.62 12.12
CA SER A 11 23.88 -42.85 11.69
C SER A 11 23.52 -41.75 10.67
N ILE A 12 24.17 -40.59 10.83
CA ILE A 12 24.07 -39.36 10.02
C ILE A 12 24.29 -39.62 8.51
N ALA A 13 24.94 -40.72 8.15
CA ALA A 13 25.18 -41.10 6.76
C ALA A 13 23.89 -41.44 5.98
N LYS A 14 22.85 -42.00 6.61
CA LYS A 14 21.59 -42.33 5.92
C LYS A 14 20.73 -41.09 5.62
N GLN A 15 20.82 -40.05 6.44
CA GLN A 15 20.13 -38.78 6.19
C GLN A 15 20.71 -38.04 4.97
N LYS A 16 22.04 -38.05 4.79
CA LYS A 16 22.67 -37.38 3.65
C LYS A 16 22.30 -38.00 2.30
N THR A 17 22.18 -39.32 2.23
CA THR A 17 21.81 -40.02 0.98
C THR A 17 20.35 -39.80 0.61
N GLN A 18 19.44 -39.65 1.60
CA GLN A 18 18.03 -39.36 1.33
C GLN A 18 17.79 -37.90 0.96
N GLN A 19 18.60 -36.97 1.49
CA GLN A 19 18.51 -35.54 1.19
C GLN A 19 19.05 -35.20 -0.21
N SER A 20 20.01 -35.98 -0.74
CA SER A 20 20.55 -35.79 -2.09
C SER A 20 19.60 -36.22 -3.22
N ASN A 21 18.58 -37.05 -2.93
CA ASN A 21 17.65 -37.54 -3.95
C ASN A 21 16.43 -36.62 -4.15
N ASN A 22 16.22 -35.62 -3.27
CA ASN A 22 15.09 -34.70 -3.35
C ASN A 22 15.39 -33.39 -4.12
N THR A 23 16.64 -33.17 -4.54
CA THR A 23 17.04 -31.94 -5.26
C THR A 23 16.95 -32.04 -6.78
N ALA A 24 16.52 -33.18 -7.33
CA ALA A 24 16.41 -33.38 -8.76
C ALA A 24 14.93 -33.43 -9.22
N ASN A 25 14.20 -32.31 -9.11
CA ASN A 25 12.97 -32.04 -9.90
C ASN A 25 12.37 -30.65 -9.62
N LEU A 26 13.15 -29.57 -9.81
CA LEU A 26 12.58 -28.22 -9.94
C LEU A 26 12.70 -27.75 -11.40
N SER A 27 12.01 -28.44 -12.30
CA SER A 27 11.66 -27.84 -13.59
C SER A 27 10.54 -26.81 -13.34
N PRO A 28 10.68 -25.54 -13.74
CA PRO A 28 9.58 -24.59 -13.66
C PRO A 28 8.52 -25.01 -14.68
N LYS A 29 7.52 -25.78 -14.24
CA LYS A 29 6.38 -26.15 -15.06
C LYS A 29 5.61 -24.86 -15.36
N LYS A 30 5.83 -24.27 -16.54
CA LYS A 30 5.09 -23.10 -17.03
C LYS A 30 3.60 -23.47 -17.04
N ASN A 31 2.85 -22.95 -16.09
CA ASN A 31 1.43 -23.22 -15.94
C ASN A 31 0.70 -22.54 -17.12
N ILE A 32 0.19 -23.34 -18.06
CA ILE A 32 -0.61 -22.82 -19.17
C ILE A 32 -1.95 -22.42 -18.56
N LYS A 33 -2.18 -21.11 -18.41
CA LYS A 33 -3.44 -20.56 -17.88
C LYS A 33 -4.61 -21.13 -18.68
N SER A 34 -5.66 -21.56 -17.99
CA SER A 34 -6.88 -22.01 -18.65
C SER A 34 -7.53 -20.84 -19.39
N LEU A 35 -8.29 -21.09 -20.47
CA LEU A 35 -9.02 -20.03 -21.18
C LEU A 35 -9.96 -19.26 -20.24
N HIS A 36 -10.48 -19.95 -19.22
CA HIS A 36 -11.31 -19.35 -18.18
C HIS A 36 -10.52 -18.35 -17.31
N GLU A 37 -9.32 -18.71 -16.86
CA GLU A 37 -8.45 -17.80 -16.09
C GLU A 37 -8.04 -16.58 -16.92
N LEU A 38 -7.67 -16.79 -18.18
CA LEU A 38 -7.32 -15.69 -19.08
C LEU A 38 -8.51 -14.74 -19.29
N PHE A 39 -9.71 -15.28 -19.46
CA PHE A 39 -10.92 -14.47 -19.60
C PHE A 39 -11.19 -13.63 -18.35
N LEU A 40 -11.07 -14.20 -17.14
CA LEU A 40 -11.25 -13.47 -15.89
C LEU A 40 -10.20 -12.37 -15.70
N GLU A 41 -8.94 -12.63 -16.06
CA GLU A 41 -7.85 -11.65 -15.99
C GLU A 41 -8.08 -10.47 -16.95
N ILE A 42 -8.53 -10.75 -18.19
CA ILE A 42 -8.88 -9.70 -19.15
C ILE A 42 -10.06 -8.88 -18.63
N LEU A 43 -11.09 -9.54 -18.10
CA LEU A 43 -12.26 -8.86 -17.55
C LEU A 43 -11.89 -7.95 -16.39
N ASP A 44 -11.07 -8.43 -15.45
CA ASP A 44 -10.57 -7.67 -14.31
C ASP A 44 -9.73 -6.46 -14.76
N ALA A 45 -8.86 -6.64 -15.76
CA ALA A 45 -8.08 -5.55 -16.35
C ALA A 45 -8.98 -4.50 -17.02
N VAL A 46 -9.99 -4.92 -17.77
CA VAL A 46 -10.95 -4.01 -18.42
C VAL A 46 -11.74 -3.23 -17.38
N LEU A 47 -12.28 -3.89 -16.35
CA LEU A 47 -13.01 -3.24 -15.27
C LEU A 47 -12.12 -2.24 -14.51
N SER A 48 -10.89 -2.64 -14.21
CA SER A 48 -9.91 -1.79 -13.51
C SER A 48 -9.54 -0.55 -14.32
N CYS A 49 -9.31 -0.70 -15.63
CA CYS A 49 -8.94 0.41 -16.51
C CYS A 49 -10.10 1.33 -16.87
N VAL A 50 -11.30 0.78 -17.12
CA VAL A 50 -12.43 1.55 -17.66
C VAL A 50 -13.32 2.15 -16.56
N ILE A 51 -13.42 1.49 -15.40
CA ILE A 51 -14.30 1.93 -14.32
C ILE A 51 -13.46 2.44 -13.14
N VAL A 52 -12.60 1.59 -12.58
CA VAL A 52 -11.90 1.91 -11.32
C VAL A 52 -10.96 3.11 -11.51
N ALA A 53 -10.10 3.08 -12.52
CA ALA A 53 -9.12 4.15 -12.73
C ALA A 53 -9.77 5.53 -12.96
N PRO A 54 -10.78 5.70 -13.85
CA PRO A 54 -11.46 6.99 -14.00
C PRO A 54 -12.16 7.46 -12.73
N CYS A 55 -12.80 6.56 -11.98
CA CYS A 55 -13.42 6.91 -10.70
C CYS A 55 -12.39 7.40 -9.67
N VAL A 56 -11.24 6.73 -9.57
CA VAL A 56 -10.14 7.15 -8.69
C VAL A 56 -9.61 8.52 -9.10
N ILE A 57 -9.36 8.75 -10.40
CA ILE A 57 -8.89 10.04 -10.92
C ILE A 57 -9.92 11.14 -10.62
N ALA A 58 -11.21 10.89 -10.86
CA ALA A 58 -12.28 11.85 -10.62
C ALA A 58 -12.40 12.22 -9.14
N TYR A 59 -12.36 11.23 -8.25
CA TYR A 59 -12.36 11.47 -6.79
C TYR A 59 -11.14 12.30 -6.36
N TRP A 60 -9.96 11.90 -6.84
CA TRP A 60 -8.70 12.53 -6.45
C TRP A 60 -8.61 13.97 -6.96
N ARG A 61 -8.85 14.20 -8.26
CA ARG A 61 -8.87 15.54 -8.84
C ARG A 61 -10.01 16.39 -8.28
N GLY A 62 -11.20 15.81 -8.10
CA GLY A 62 -12.33 16.51 -7.49
C GLY A 62 -12.03 17.02 -6.09
N THR A 63 -11.43 16.17 -5.25
CA THR A 63 -11.00 16.56 -3.89
C THR A 63 -9.90 17.62 -3.93
N TRP A 64 -8.94 17.49 -4.84
CA TRP A 64 -7.87 18.46 -5.03
C TRP A 64 -8.39 19.87 -5.33
N GLU A 65 -9.25 19.98 -6.35
CA GLU A 65 -9.85 21.25 -6.76
C GLU A 65 -10.77 21.81 -5.67
N LEU A 66 -11.55 20.94 -5.01
CA LEU A 66 -12.39 21.35 -3.89
C LEU A 66 -11.57 21.98 -2.76
N MET A 67 -10.43 21.37 -2.39
CA MET A 67 -9.52 21.96 -1.40
C MET A 67 -8.91 23.27 -1.88
N GLY A 68 -8.69 23.46 -3.18
CA GLY A 68 -8.26 24.73 -3.76
C GLY A 68 -9.27 25.87 -3.61
N VAL A 69 -10.57 25.54 -3.60
CA VAL A 69 -11.63 26.53 -3.38
C VAL A 69 -11.87 26.76 -1.88
N LEU A 70 -11.78 25.71 -1.05
CA LEU A 70 -12.07 25.76 0.38
C LEU A 70 -10.93 26.33 1.23
N LEU A 71 -9.68 25.95 0.95
CA LEU A 71 -8.53 26.36 1.75
C LEU A 71 -7.91 27.63 1.17
N PHE A 72 -8.11 28.75 1.86
CA PHE A 72 -7.42 30.02 1.60
C PHE A 72 -7.31 30.37 0.09
N PRO A 73 -8.43 30.50 -0.63
CA PRO A 73 -8.44 30.65 -2.10
C PRO A 73 -7.72 31.91 -2.60
N ARG A 74 -7.49 32.89 -1.71
CA ARG A 74 -6.79 34.14 -2.03
C ARG A 74 -5.27 34.06 -1.93
N SER A 75 -4.74 33.01 -1.30
CA SER A 75 -3.31 32.89 -1.01
C SER A 75 -2.83 31.46 -1.25
N MET A 76 -2.28 31.23 -2.45
CA MET A 76 -1.77 29.91 -2.85
C MET A 76 -0.77 29.30 -1.85
N PRO A 77 0.23 30.05 -1.31
CA PRO A 77 1.20 29.46 -0.39
C PRO A 77 0.58 28.99 0.93
N LEU A 78 -0.37 29.77 1.47
CA LEU A 78 -1.07 29.43 2.71
C LEU A 78 -2.02 28.24 2.50
N SER A 79 -2.73 28.23 1.37
CA SER A 79 -3.55 27.09 0.92
C SER A 79 -2.73 25.81 0.87
N ALA A 80 -1.54 25.86 0.27
CA ALA A 80 -0.65 24.71 0.13
C ALA A 80 -0.09 24.25 1.48
N LEU A 81 0.36 25.18 2.32
CA LEU A 81 0.86 24.88 3.67
C LEU A 81 -0.23 24.22 4.52
N MET A 82 -1.46 24.71 4.46
CA MET A 82 -2.56 24.17 5.24
C MET A 82 -2.99 22.79 4.74
N SER A 83 -3.02 22.56 3.42
CA SER A 83 -3.18 21.22 2.87
C SER A 83 -2.07 20.27 3.35
N PHE A 84 -0.81 20.72 3.35
CA PHE A 84 0.30 19.91 3.86
C PHE A 84 0.13 19.55 5.34
N LEU A 85 -0.24 20.52 6.18
CA LEU A 85 -0.46 20.31 7.61
C LEU A 85 -1.66 19.38 7.89
N ILE A 86 -2.76 19.51 7.15
CA ILE A 86 -3.91 18.59 7.22
C ILE A 86 -3.47 17.18 6.83
N GLY A 87 -2.72 17.05 5.74
CA GLY A 87 -2.17 15.78 5.30
C GLY A 87 -1.27 15.14 6.36
N LEU A 88 -0.32 15.89 6.89
CA LEU A 88 0.65 15.41 7.89
C LEU A 88 -0.01 15.02 9.21
N SER A 89 -0.82 15.92 9.78
CA SER A 89 -1.54 15.66 11.03
C SER A 89 -2.54 14.52 10.88
N GLY A 90 -3.27 14.46 9.77
CA GLY A 90 -4.19 13.37 9.47
C GLY A 90 -3.49 12.02 9.43
N HIS A 91 -2.42 11.87 8.64
CA HIS A 91 -1.69 10.59 8.59
C HIS A 91 -1.18 10.18 9.97
N PHE A 92 -0.64 11.12 10.75
CA PHE A 92 -0.18 10.86 12.11
C PHE A 92 -1.30 10.36 13.03
N ILE A 93 -2.46 11.05 13.02
CA ILE A 93 -3.64 10.66 13.81
C ILE A 93 -4.13 9.28 13.40
N PHE A 94 -4.30 9.03 12.10
CA PHE A 94 -4.77 7.73 11.59
C PHE A 94 -3.80 6.60 11.95
N THR A 95 -2.48 6.86 11.89
CA THR A 95 -1.45 5.88 12.24
C THR A 95 -1.49 5.52 13.73
N ILE A 96 -1.70 6.49 14.63
CA ILE A 96 -1.80 6.22 16.07
C ILE A 96 -3.13 5.56 16.43
N THR A 97 -4.21 5.94 15.75
CA THR A 97 -5.55 5.44 16.07
C THR A 97 -5.88 4.09 15.42
N GLN A 98 -5.04 3.57 14.52
CA GLN A 98 -5.26 2.29 13.84
C GLN A 98 -5.58 1.13 14.81
N SER A 99 -4.83 1.00 15.89
CA SER A 99 -5.01 -0.08 16.88
C SER A 99 -6.32 0.07 17.65
N CYS A 100 -6.79 1.30 17.85
CA CYS A 100 -8.07 1.60 18.47
C CYS A 100 -9.21 1.14 17.54
N PHE A 101 -9.16 1.54 16.27
CA PHE A 101 -10.16 1.12 15.29
C PHE A 101 -10.24 -0.40 15.16
N ARG A 102 -9.09 -1.08 15.08
CA ARG A 102 -9.04 -2.55 15.05
C ARG A 102 -9.68 -3.19 16.27
N ARG A 103 -9.40 -2.67 17.48
CA ARG A 103 -9.90 -3.28 18.73
C ARG A 103 -11.41 -3.08 18.94
N TYR A 104 -11.92 -1.90 18.61
CA TYR A 104 -13.31 -1.53 18.92
C TYR A 104 -14.29 -1.82 17.77
N ILE A 105 -13.84 -1.81 16.51
CA ILE A 105 -14.71 -1.99 15.34
C ILE A 105 -14.56 -3.41 14.80
N ASN A 106 -15.33 -4.33 15.38
CA ASN A 106 -15.32 -5.74 14.99
C ASN A 106 -16.49 -6.08 14.05
N PRO A 107 -16.24 -6.71 12.89
CA PRO A 107 -17.30 -7.07 11.94
C PRO A 107 -18.28 -8.10 12.52
N ASP A 108 -17.82 -8.95 13.45
CA ASP A 108 -18.61 -10.05 14.01
C ASP A 108 -19.63 -9.60 15.08
N LYS A 109 -19.36 -8.48 15.76
CA LYS A 109 -20.26 -7.96 16.81
C LYS A 109 -21.30 -7.00 16.27
N ARG A 110 -20.90 -6.10 15.35
CA ARG A 110 -21.77 -5.03 14.82
C ARG A 110 -21.50 -4.81 13.33
N ARG A 111 -22.06 -5.69 12.50
CA ARG A 111 -21.80 -5.73 11.05
C ARG A 111 -22.15 -4.41 10.33
N LEU A 112 -23.30 -3.80 10.64
CA LEU A 112 -23.69 -2.53 10.02
C LEU A 112 -22.76 -1.39 10.44
N THR A 113 -22.47 -1.28 11.74
CA THR A 113 -21.54 -0.28 12.29
C THR A 113 -20.15 -0.41 11.66
N TYR A 114 -19.66 -1.64 11.48
CA TYR A 114 -18.39 -1.90 10.80
C TYR A 114 -18.40 -1.34 9.38
N TYR A 115 -19.41 -1.66 8.55
CA TYR A 115 -19.45 -1.17 7.17
C TYR A 115 -19.59 0.35 7.06
N VAL A 116 -20.39 0.98 7.91
CA VAL A 116 -20.54 2.44 7.88
C VAL A 116 -19.23 3.12 8.28
N ILE A 117 -18.62 2.70 9.39
CA ILE A 117 -17.40 3.35 9.87
C ILE A 117 -16.21 3.05 8.94
N SER A 118 -16.08 1.84 8.41
CA SER A 118 -14.99 1.49 7.51
C SER A 118 -15.01 2.32 6.22
N ARG A 119 -16.20 2.60 5.67
CA ARG A 119 -16.34 3.47 4.49
C ARG A 119 -16.07 4.94 4.80
N ILE A 120 -16.56 5.44 5.93
CA ILE A 120 -16.25 6.81 6.38
C ILE A 120 -14.74 6.96 6.62
N TYR A 121 -14.12 5.97 7.26
CA TYR A 121 -12.68 5.92 7.51
C TYR A 121 -11.90 6.05 6.20
N THR A 122 -12.20 5.22 5.20
CA THR A 122 -11.50 5.25 3.90
C THR A 122 -11.74 6.58 3.17
N ALA A 123 -12.94 7.14 3.21
CA ALA A 123 -13.23 8.43 2.58
C ALA A 123 -12.43 9.57 3.24
N LEU A 124 -12.42 9.64 4.58
CA LEU A 124 -11.66 10.64 5.32
C LEU A 124 -10.15 10.48 5.13
N PHE A 125 -9.65 9.24 5.18
CA PHE A 125 -8.24 8.95 4.93
C PHE A 125 -7.85 9.34 3.50
N GLY A 126 -8.73 9.09 2.52
CA GLY A 126 -8.53 9.56 1.15
C GLY A 126 -8.38 11.08 1.04
N ILE A 127 -9.20 11.87 1.75
CA ILE A 127 -9.07 13.34 1.79
C ILE A 127 -7.72 13.76 2.39
N VAL A 128 -7.28 13.08 3.45
CA VAL A 128 -5.96 13.31 4.08
C VAL A 128 -4.82 12.99 3.10
N CYS A 129 -4.90 11.88 2.37
CA CYS A 129 -3.93 11.53 1.33
C CYS A 129 -3.86 12.57 0.21
N VAL A 130 -5.01 13.02 -0.31
CA VAL A 130 -5.06 14.06 -1.34
C VAL A 130 -4.44 15.36 -0.83
N ASN A 131 -4.75 15.77 0.40
CA ASN A 131 -4.19 16.99 0.98
C ASN A 131 -2.67 16.91 1.18
N MET A 132 -2.15 15.75 1.60
CA MET A 132 -0.70 15.54 1.69
C MET A 132 -0.01 15.71 0.33
N TRP A 133 -0.56 15.09 -0.73
CA TRP A 133 0.00 15.24 -2.08
C TRP A 133 -0.13 16.68 -2.57
N ARG A 134 -1.29 17.31 -2.35
CA ARG A 134 -1.56 18.70 -2.75
C ARG A 134 -0.62 19.69 -2.11
N GLY A 135 -0.52 19.64 -0.80
CA GLY A 135 0.34 20.52 -0.05
C GLY A 135 1.79 20.34 -0.47
N SER A 136 2.28 19.08 -0.54
CA SER A 136 3.66 18.79 -0.93
C SER A 136 3.98 19.25 -2.34
N TRP A 137 3.10 18.97 -3.32
CA TRP A 137 3.30 19.35 -4.72
C TRP A 137 3.39 20.87 -4.86
N ILE A 138 2.41 21.61 -4.33
CA ILE A 138 2.36 23.07 -4.50
C ILE A 138 3.48 23.75 -3.68
N LEU A 139 3.84 23.24 -2.49
CA LEU A 139 5.01 23.73 -1.76
C LEU A 139 6.29 23.49 -2.55
N CYS A 140 6.48 22.30 -3.12
CA CYS A 140 7.64 22.03 -3.95
C CYS A 140 7.70 22.99 -5.14
N ASP A 141 6.62 23.16 -5.89
CA ASP A 141 6.57 24.10 -7.02
C ASP A 141 6.79 25.57 -6.60
N TRP A 142 6.43 25.92 -5.37
CA TRP A 142 6.66 27.27 -4.83
C TRP A 142 8.09 27.47 -4.33
N LEU A 143 8.71 26.47 -3.69
CA LEU A 143 10.10 26.52 -3.20
C LEU A 143 11.12 26.32 -4.33
N THR A 144 10.76 25.52 -5.33
CA THR A 144 11.61 25.17 -6.46
C THR A 144 10.97 25.70 -7.72
N SER A 145 11.67 26.55 -8.48
CA SER A 145 11.11 27.12 -9.71
C SER A 145 10.66 26.02 -10.68
N ALA A 146 9.35 25.87 -10.83
CA ALA A 146 8.71 24.85 -11.67
C ALA A 146 9.02 25.00 -13.18
N ASP A 147 9.63 26.12 -13.59
CA ASP A 147 10.00 26.38 -14.99
C ASP A 147 11.37 25.80 -15.37
N SER A 148 12.21 25.45 -14.40
CA SER A 148 13.57 24.98 -14.67
C SER A 148 13.64 23.45 -14.71
N LEU A 149 13.84 22.90 -15.91
CA LEU A 149 14.06 21.46 -16.11
C LEU A 149 15.23 20.91 -15.28
N ILE A 150 16.26 21.72 -15.05
CA ILE A 150 17.43 21.33 -14.25
C ILE A 150 17.02 21.10 -12.79
N ILE A 151 16.20 21.99 -12.22
CA ILE A 151 15.75 21.89 -10.84
C ILE A 151 14.80 20.69 -10.69
N ILE A 152 13.86 20.52 -11.61
CA ILE A 152 12.95 19.36 -11.62
C ILE A 152 13.74 18.05 -11.69
N ALA A 153 14.73 17.97 -12.59
CA ALA A 153 15.56 16.77 -12.72
C ALA A 153 16.35 16.49 -11.43
N ALA A 154 16.94 17.51 -10.81
CA ALA A 154 17.69 17.37 -9.56
C ALA A 154 16.79 16.88 -8.41
N VAL A 155 15.64 17.52 -8.19
CA VAL A 155 14.67 17.13 -7.15
C VAL A 155 14.17 15.70 -7.36
N THR A 156 13.85 15.34 -8.61
CA THR A 156 13.41 13.99 -8.98
C THR A 156 14.49 12.95 -8.70
N LEU A 157 15.74 13.21 -9.09
CA LEU A 157 16.86 12.30 -8.86
C LEU A 157 17.10 12.07 -7.37
N VAL A 158 17.13 13.15 -6.56
CA VAL A 158 17.31 13.05 -5.11
C VAL A 158 16.17 12.25 -4.47
N SER A 159 14.93 12.52 -4.88
CA SER A 159 13.75 11.79 -4.37
C SER A 159 13.80 10.31 -4.75
N LEU A 160 14.21 10.00 -5.98
CA LEU A 160 14.35 8.62 -6.44
C LEU A 160 15.47 7.88 -5.70
N MET A 161 16.62 8.52 -5.49
CA MET A 161 17.71 7.96 -4.69
C MET A 161 17.26 7.67 -3.26
N PHE A 162 16.47 8.57 -2.66
CA PHE A 162 15.89 8.37 -1.34
C PHE A 162 14.96 7.14 -1.32
N LEU A 163 14.03 7.03 -2.28
CA LEU A 163 13.13 5.88 -2.40
C LEU A 163 13.88 4.55 -2.62
N ILE A 164 14.98 4.57 -3.37
CA ILE A 164 15.85 3.40 -3.56
C ILE A 164 16.52 3.03 -2.24
N ALA A 165 17.07 4.01 -1.52
CA ALA A 165 17.75 3.80 -0.25
C ALA A 165 16.80 3.22 0.82
N THR A 166 15.56 3.71 0.87
CA THR A 166 14.52 3.20 1.78
C THR A 166 13.82 1.94 1.27
N ARG A 167 14.13 1.48 0.05
CA ARG A 167 13.50 0.33 -0.62
C ARG A 167 11.98 0.48 -0.81
N THR A 168 11.49 1.70 -0.94
CA THR A 168 10.05 2.02 -1.07
C THR A 168 9.63 2.40 -2.49
N VAL A 169 10.44 2.07 -3.50
CA VAL A 169 10.13 2.33 -4.93
C VAL A 169 8.78 1.72 -5.36
N ARG A 170 8.34 0.65 -4.71
CA ARG A 170 7.02 0.05 -4.96
C ARG A 170 5.85 1.00 -4.71
N ASN A 171 6.01 2.06 -3.92
CA ASN A 171 4.95 3.04 -3.66
C ASN A 171 4.63 3.93 -4.88
N LEU A 172 5.41 3.85 -5.96
CA LEU A 172 5.12 4.54 -7.23
C LEU A 172 4.00 3.86 -8.02
N SER A 173 3.61 2.62 -7.69
CA SER A 173 2.49 1.98 -8.36
C SER A 173 1.18 2.64 -7.96
N ALA A 174 0.34 2.90 -8.96
CA ALA A 174 -1.00 3.43 -8.80
C ALA A 174 -1.98 2.65 -9.68
N ALA A 175 -3.28 2.89 -9.53
CA ALA A 175 -4.27 2.36 -10.45
C ALA A 175 -3.96 2.81 -11.90
N PRO A 176 -4.11 1.95 -12.91
CA PRO A 176 -4.69 0.59 -12.87
C PRO A 176 -3.66 -0.53 -12.62
N TYR A 177 -2.37 -0.21 -12.47
CA TYR A 177 -1.29 -1.22 -12.37
C TYR A 177 -1.32 -2.02 -11.07
N ALA A 178 -1.90 -1.46 -10.01
CA ALA A 178 -2.12 -2.14 -8.75
C ALA A 178 -3.54 -1.83 -8.25
N VAL A 179 -4.34 -2.88 -8.07
CA VAL A 179 -5.62 -2.84 -7.37
C VAL A 179 -5.55 -3.91 -6.28
N THR A 180 -5.66 -3.47 -5.03
CA THR A 180 -5.64 -4.34 -3.86
C THR A 180 -7.01 -4.31 -3.19
N MET A 181 -7.57 -5.47 -2.90
CA MET A 181 -8.85 -5.58 -2.23
C MET A 181 -8.63 -5.61 -0.72
N ASP A 182 -9.26 -4.69 0.00
CA ASP A 182 -9.21 -4.69 1.47
C ASP A 182 -10.00 -5.88 2.02
N HIS A 183 -9.31 -6.75 2.77
CA HIS A 183 -9.95 -7.86 3.46
C HIS A 183 -10.45 -7.42 4.84
N LYS A 184 -11.52 -8.06 5.34
CA LYS A 184 -12.17 -7.63 6.60
C LYS A 184 -11.26 -7.75 7.83
N SER A 185 -10.34 -8.71 7.81
CA SER A 185 -9.41 -9.03 8.90
C SER A 185 -8.43 -7.88 9.17
N ASP A 186 -8.02 -7.16 8.13
CA ASP A 186 -6.87 -6.26 8.17
C ASP A 186 -7.24 -4.85 7.66
N TYR A 187 -8.54 -4.52 7.60
CA TYR A 187 -9.04 -3.29 6.97
C TYR A 187 -8.45 -2.00 7.53
N PHE A 188 -8.11 -1.99 8.83
CA PHE A 188 -7.54 -0.83 9.52
C PHE A 188 -6.03 -0.94 9.72
N ASP A 189 -5.42 -2.07 9.39
CA ASP A 189 -3.99 -2.29 9.60
C ASP A 189 -3.21 -1.79 8.37
N VAL A 190 -2.21 -0.96 8.62
CA VAL A 190 -1.25 -0.56 7.59
C VAL A 190 -0.06 -1.50 7.70
N ASP A 191 0.13 -2.34 6.68
CA ASP A 191 1.29 -3.23 6.60
C ASP A 191 2.58 -2.41 6.73
N THR A 192 3.35 -2.67 7.78
CA THR A 192 4.66 -2.05 7.96
C THR A 192 5.75 -2.99 7.47
N MET A 193 6.88 -2.42 7.04
CA MET A 193 8.03 -3.20 6.59
C MET A 193 8.49 -4.23 7.63
N PHE A 194 8.39 -3.85 8.90
CA PHE A 194 8.69 -4.73 10.02
C PHE A 194 7.39 -5.40 10.46
N LYS A 195 7.20 -6.66 10.09
CA LYS A 195 6.04 -7.48 10.48
C LYS A 195 6.08 -7.85 11.98
N ILE A 196 6.14 -6.84 12.84
CA ILE A 196 6.16 -6.99 14.29
C ILE A 196 4.68 -7.00 14.75
N PRO A 197 4.27 -7.98 15.57
CA PRO A 197 2.89 -8.10 16.05
C PRO A 197 2.44 -6.96 16.97
#